data_AF-A0A2U1ATG8-F1
#
_entry.id   AF-A0A2U1ATG8-F1
#
_cell.length_a   1.000
_cell.length_b   1.000
_cell.length_c   1.000
_cell.angle_alpha   90.00
_cell.angle_beta   90.00
_cell.angle_gamma   90.00
#
_symmetry.space_group_name_H-M   'P 1'
#
loop_
_entity.id
_entity.type
_entity.pdbx_description
1 polymer ?
#
loop_
_entity_poly.entity_id
_entity_poly.type
_entity_poly.pdbx_seq_one_letter_code
_entity_poly.pdbx_strand_id
1 'polypeptide(L)'
;MIETDQELLKRRMEELTHENESLKALLAAGNSKPKKGLPEKKDKKFIKGVETMFRTTLAGHLQLSAIADNKAHLMISINAIIASIMISSFVRNFTDIPHLLIPSILLTIVCLVTTIFAVLSTRPNITSSAPQTGKTDLLFFGDYTYLSPETYRESMRETMQDPEKLYNSMIDNIYLQGKVLSKKYRLLKLSYTVFVVGLGLVLLSYALAWIFFKP
;
A
#
# COMPACT_ATOMS: atom_id res chain seq x y z
N MET A 1 -74.75 -37.10 -31.31
CA MET A 1 -74.13 -35.76 -31.22
C MET A 1 -72.93 -35.71 -30.27
N ILE A 2 -72.82 -36.58 -29.25
CA ILE A 2 -71.71 -36.60 -28.28
C ILE A 2 -70.45 -37.32 -28.83
N GLU A 3 -70.63 -38.30 -29.72
CA GLU A 3 -69.55 -39.15 -30.25
C GLU A 3 -68.64 -38.43 -31.27
N THR A 4 -69.23 -37.51 -32.04
CA THR A 4 -68.53 -36.69 -33.05
C THR A 4 -67.59 -35.67 -32.41
N ASP A 5 -67.94 -35.17 -31.23
CA ASP A 5 -67.17 -34.17 -30.50
C ASP A 5 -65.95 -34.80 -29.80
N GLN A 6 -66.09 -36.05 -29.34
CA GLN A 6 -65.00 -36.85 -28.78
C GLN A 6 -63.93 -37.20 -29.84
N GLU A 7 -64.34 -37.51 -31.06
CA GLU A 7 -63.41 -37.74 -32.18
C GLU A 7 -62.67 -36.46 -32.59
N LEU A 8 -63.36 -35.32 -32.63
CA LEU A 8 -62.77 -34.02 -32.94
C LEU A 8 -61.73 -33.62 -31.88
N LEU A 9 -62.03 -33.88 -30.61
CA LEU A 9 -61.10 -33.66 -29.49
C LEU A 9 -59.87 -34.55 -29.58
N LYS A 10 -60.02 -35.84 -29.95
CA LYS A 10 -58.88 -36.74 -30.14
C LYS A 10 -57.96 -36.27 -31.27
N ARG A 11 -58.53 -35.87 -32.42
CA ARG A 11 -57.75 -35.35 -33.55
C ARG A 11 -57.02 -34.05 -33.19
N ARG A 12 -57.66 -33.11 -32.50
CA ARG A 12 -57.00 -31.90 -31.99
C ARG A 12 -55.90 -32.20 -30.97
N MET A 13 -56.11 -33.19 -30.11
CA MET A 13 -55.08 -33.62 -29.15
C MET A 13 -53.88 -34.25 -29.86
N GLU A 14 -54.12 -35.07 -30.89
CA GLU A 14 -53.05 -35.64 -31.73
C GLU A 14 -52.28 -34.55 -32.50
N GLU A 15 -52.97 -33.60 -33.10
CA GLU A 15 -52.37 -32.43 -33.76
C GLU A 15 -51.52 -31.60 -32.78
N LEU A 16 -52.04 -31.31 -31.59
CA LEU A 16 -51.30 -30.59 -30.54
C LEU A 16 -50.09 -31.36 -30.01
N THR A 17 -50.16 -32.70 -29.97
CA THR A 17 -49.00 -33.51 -29.59
C THR A 17 -47.93 -33.51 -30.67
N HIS A 18 -48.31 -33.61 -31.94
CA HIS A 18 -47.38 -33.56 -33.06
C HIS A 18 -46.76 -32.16 -33.23
N GLU A 19 -47.55 -31.11 -33.01
CA GLU A 19 -47.07 -29.74 -32.99
C GLU A 19 -46.08 -29.51 -31.84
N ASN A 20 -46.37 -29.99 -30.62
CA ASN A 20 -45.45 -29.92 -29.48
C ASN A 20 -44.16 -30.73 -29.68
N GLU A 21 -44.22 -31.91 -30.32
CA GLU A 21 -43.02 -32.68 -30.67
C GLU A 21 -42.19 -31.98 -31.74
N SER A 22 -42.83 -31.39 -32.76
CA SER A 22 -42.13 -30.59 -33.77
C SER A 22 -41.51 -29.33 -33.16
N LEU A 23 -42.19 -28.66 -32.21
CA LEU A 23 -41.67 -27.53 -31.46
C LEU A 23 -40.47 -27.94 -30.61
N LYS A 24 -40.55 -29.09 -29.91
CA LYS A 24 -39.44 -29.66 -29.14
C LYS A 24 -38.26 -30.03 -30.04
N ALA A 25 -38.50 -30.59 -31.22
CA ALA A 25 -37.47 -30.92 -32.19
C ALA A 25 -36.80 -29.66 -32.78
N LEU A 26 -37.57 -28.62 -33.07
CA LEU A 26 -37.07 -27.31 -33.51
C LEU A 26 -36.27 -26.60 -32.40
N LEU A 27 -36.70 -26.70 -31.15
CA LEU A 27 -35.98 -26.19 -29.97
C LEU A 27 -34.69 -26.98 -29.70
N ALA A 28 -34.70 -28.30 -29.90
CA ALA A 28 -33.51 -29.15 -29.77
C ALA A 28 -32.49 -28.90 -30.91
N ALA A 29 -32.96 -28.72 -32.15
CA ALA A 29 -32.13 -28.37 -33.29
C ALA A 29 -31.54 -26.95 -33.15
N GLY A 30 -32.33 -25.99 -32.63
CA GLY A 30 -31.89 -24.63 -32.33
C GLY A 30 -30.84 -24.52 -31.21
N ASN A 31 -30.66 -25.58 -30.40
CA ASN A 31 -29.69 -25.63 -29.30
C ASN A 31 -28.30 -26.16 -29.70
N SER A 32 -28.06 -26.36 -31.00
CA SER A 32 -26.72 -26.63 -31.56
C SER A 32 -26.03 -25.33 -32.03
N LYS A 33 -26.03 -24.31 -31.16
CA LYS A 33 -25.15 -23.14 -31.24
C LYS A 33 -24.10 -23.24 -30.11
N PRO A 34 -22.86 -22.77 -30.32
CA PRO A 34 -21.75 -23.01 -29.40
C PRO A 34 -22.10 -22.48 -28.00
N LYS A 35 -21.73 -23.23 -26.95
CA LYS A 35 -21.88 -22.86 -25.53
C LYS A 35 -21.50 -21.40 -25.28
N LYS A 36 -22.48 -20.51 -25.30
CA LYS A 36 -22.36 -19.08 -24.97
C LYS A 36 -23.20 -18.85 -23.72
N GLY A 37 -22.66 -19.29 -22.58
CA GLY A 37 -23.45 -19.38 -21.34
C GLY A 37 -22.65 -19.27 -20.05
N LEU A 38 -21.45 -18.66 -20.05
CA LEU A 38 -20.70 -18.39 -18.81
C LEU A 38 -19.76 -17.13 -18.79
N PRO A 39 -20.01 -15.98 -19.47
CA PRO A 39 -19.14 -14.80 -19.33
C PRO A 39 -19.48 -13.90 -18.13
N GLU A 40 -20.76 -13.54 -17.92
CA GLU A 40 -21.14 -12.45 -16.99
C GLU A 40 -20.76 -12.68 -15.52
N LYS A 41 -20.84 -13.92 -15.02
CA LYS A 41 -20.43 -14.24 -13.64
C LYS A 41 -18.91 -14.25 -13.46
N LYS A 42 -18.15 -14.62 -14.51
CA LYS A 42 -16.68 -14.56 -14.47
C LYS A 42 -16.21 -13.11 -14.54
N ASP A 43 -16.84 -12.28 -15.36
CA ASP A 43 -16.51 -10.86 -15.50
C ASP A 43 -16.83 -10.09 -14.21
N LYS A 44 -18.01 -10.29 -13.61
CA LYS A 44 -18.34 -9.69 -12.30
C LYS A 44 -17.39 -10.15 -11.18
N LYS A 45 -16.93 -11.40 -11.21
CA LYS A 45 -15.96 -11.91 -10.22
C LYS A 45 -14.56 -11.33 -10.45
N PHE A 46 -14.16 -11.15 -11.70
CA PHE A 46 -12.90 -10.51 -12.08
C PHE A 46 -12.87 -9.04 -11.63
N ILE A 47 -13.93 -8.28 -11.93
CA ILE A 47 -14.06 -6.86 -11.50
C ILE A 47 -13.98 -6.74 -9.97
N LYS A 48 -14.69 -7.60 -9.22
CA LYS A 48 -14.58 -7.66 -7.75
C LYS A 48 -13.17 -8.03 -7.28
N GLY A 49 -12.48 -8.90 -8.02
CA GLY A 49 -11.08 -9.26 -7.74
C GLY A 49 -10.14 -8.07 -7.89
N VAL A 50 -10.32 -7.28 -8.95
CA VAL A 50 -9.58 -6.04 -9.20
C VAL A 50 -9.84 -5.01 -8.10
N GLU A 51 -11.10 -4.76 -7.75
CA GLU A 51 -11.46 -3.86 -6.64
C GLU A 51 -10.84 -4.30 -5.31
N THR A 52 -10.92 -5.59 -5.00
CA THR A 52 -10.32 -6.15 -3.79
C THR A 52 -8.80 -6.01 -3.80
N MET A 53 -8.16 -6.24 -4.95
CA MET A 53 -6.71 -6.09 -5.10
C MET A 53 -6.27 -4.65 -4.85
N PHE A 54 -6.95 -3.65 -5.44
CA PHE A 54 -6.66 -2.24 -5.18
C PHE A 54 -6.86 -1.88 -3.71
N ARG A 55 -7.99 -2.27 -3.11
CA ARG A 55 -8.28 -2.00 -1.70
C ARG A 55 -7.22 -2.59 -0.77
N THR A 56 -6.87 -3.86 -0.96
CA THR A 56 -5.88 -4.54 -0.13
C THR A 56 -4.48 -3.96 -0.33
N THR A 57 -4.09 -3.63 -1.55
CA THR A 57 -2.77 -3.06 -1.85
C THR A 57 -2.61 -1.67 -1.25
N LEU A 58 -3.62 -0.81 -1.39
CA LEU A 58 -3.62 0.53 -0.81
C LEU A 58 -3.54 0.47 0.73
N ALA A 59 -4.36 -0.38 1.35
CA ALA A 59 -4.29 -0.62 2.80
C ALA A 59 -2.91 -1.14 3.24
N GLY A 60 -2.31 -2.03 2.45
CA GLY A 60 -0.96 -2.54 2.69
C GLY A 60 0.11 -1.44 2.66
N HIS A 61 0.06 -0.52 1.70
CA HIS A 61 1.00 0.60 1.62
C HIS A 61 0.87 1.56 2.80
N LEU A 62 -0.36 1.90 3.20
CA LEU A 62 -0.61 2.71 4.39
C LEU A 62 -0.06 2.03 5.66
N GLN A 63 -0.30 0.73 5.80
CA GLN A 63 0.21 -0.06 6.91
C GLN A 63 1.75 -0.11 6.92
N LEU A 64 2.40 -0.35 5.78
CA LEU A 64 3.86 -0.33 5.70
C LEU A 64 4.43 1.06 6.04
N SER A 65 3.78 2.14 5.61
CA SER A 65 4.19 3.50 6.01
C SER A 65 4.12 3.66 7.51
N ALA A 66 3.00 3.26 8.13
CA ALA A 66 2.83 3.34 9.59
C ALA A 66 3.87 2.50 10.35
N ILE A 67 4.21 1.30 9.83
CA ILE A 67 5.27 0.45 10.41
C ILE A 67 6.63 1.15 10.32
N ALA A 68 6.95 1.80 9.20
CA ALA A 68 8.19 2.54 9.03
C ALA A 68 8.27 3.71 10.01
N ASP A 69 7.21 4.50 10.12
CA ASP A 69 7.13 5.64 11.03
C ASP A 69 7.28 5.17 12.49
N ASN A 70 6.62 4.07 12.88
CA ASN A 70 6.78 3.48 14.21
C ASN A 70 8.22 3.00 14.50
N LYS A 71 8.88 2.36 13.53
CA LYS A 71 10.29 1.95 13.68
C LYS A 71 11.23 3.15 13.84
N ALA A 72 10.99 4.24 13.13
CA ALA A 72 11.75 5.47 13.30
C ALA A 72 11.51 6.08 14.68
N HIS A 73 10.27 6.12 15.16
CA HIS A 73 9.96 6.56 16.53
C HIS A 73 10.66 5.72 17.60
N LEU A 74 10.73 4.40 17.43
CA LEU A 74 11.50 3.53 18.34
C LEU A 74 13.01 3.89 18.33
N MET A 75 13.60 4.11 17.15
CA MET A 75 15.00 4.53 17.06
C MET A 75 15.26 5.88 17.73
N ILE A 76 14.37 6.86 17.56
CA ILE A 76 14.46 8.17 18.24
C ILE A 76 14.36 7.98 19.76
N SER A 77 13.41 7.18 20.23
CA SER A 77 13.20 6.92 21.66
C SER A 77 14.42 6.26 22.32
N ILE A 78 14.99 5.24 21.69
CA ILE A 78 16.21 4.57 22.20
C ILE A 78 17.37 5.56 22.31
N ASN A 79 17.59 6.40 21.29
CA ASN A 79 18.65 7.41 21.33
C ASN A 79 18.39 8.49 22.39
N ALA A 80 17.13 8.87 22.63
CA ALA A 80 16.77 9.81 23.70
C ALA A 80 17.07 9.23 25.09
N ILE A 81 16.81 7.93 25.31
CA ILE A 81 17.17 7.23 26.55
C ILE A 81 18.70 7.24 26.73
N ILE A 82 19.46 6.90 25.69
CA ILE A 82 20.94 6.91 25.73
C ILE A 82 21.45 8.32 26.04
N ALA A 83 20.90 9.35 25.39
CA ALA A 83 21.28 10.74 25.64
C ALA A 83 21.00 11.16 27.09
N SER A 84 19.87 10.76 27.67
CA SER A 84 19.53 11.03 29.08
C SER A 84 20.57 10.40 30.04
N ILE A 85 20.96 9.15 29.79
CA ILE A 85 22.01 8.47 30.57
C ILE A 85 23.36 9.17 30.41
N MET A 86 23.71 9.58 29.18
CA MET A 86 24.93 10.33 28.91
C MET A 86 24.97 11.64 29.69
N ILE A 87 23.91 12.45 29.68
CA ILE A 87 23.84 13.71 30.43
C ILE A 87 24.07 13.47 31.93
N SER A 88 23.44 12.44 32.50
CA SER A 88 23.65 12.04 33.91
C SER A 88 25.11 11.63 34.19
N SER A 89 25.75 10.93 33.25
CA SER A 89 27.16 10.52 33.31
C SER A 89 28.12 11.72 33.23
N PHE A 90 27.87 12.67 32.32
CA PHE A 90 28.68 13.87 32.15
C PHE A 90 28.71 14.73 33.43
N VAL A 91 27.58 14.86 34.13
CA VAL A 91 27.50 15.63 35.38
C VAL A 91 28.37 15.02 36.50
N ARG A 92 28.54 13.69 36.54
CA ARG A 92 29.35 13.01 37.58
C ARG A 92 30.84 12.92 37.25
N ASN A 93 31.19 12.83 35.97
CA ASN A 93 32.50 12.33 35.55
C ASN A 93 33.50 13.39 35.05
N PHE A 94 33.17 14.69 35.13
CA PHE A 94 34.10 15.75 34.69
C PHE A 94 35.41 15.82 35.49
N THR A 95 35.47 15.20 36.68
CA THR A 95 36.60 15.38 37.61
C THR A 95 37.47 14.14 37.79
N ASP A 96 36.94 12.92 37.58
CA ASP A 96 37.58 11.71 38.11
C ASP A 96 38.24 10.80 37.06
N ILE A 97 37.76 10.75 35.80
CA ILE A 97 38.24 9.74 34.84
C ILE A 97 38.28 10.25 33.36
N PRO A 98 39.38 10.90 32.92
CA PRO A 98 39.47 11.52 31.59
C PRO A 98 39.45 10.52 30.42
N HIS A 99 39.80 9.25 30.63
CA HIS A 99 39.87 8.26 29.55
C HIS A 99 38.50 7.78 29.04
N LEU A 100 37.40 7.97 29.79
CA LEU A 100 36.04 7.66 29.32
C LEU A 100 35.43 8.79 28.47
N LEU A 101 36.10 9.94 28.36
CA LEU A 101 35.60 11.10 27.61
C LEU A 101 35.53 10.78 26.10
N ILE A 102 36.57 10.14 25.55
CA ILE A 102 36.64 9.78 24.12
C ILE A 102 35.50 8.83 23.71
N PRO A 103 35.29 7.66 24.39
CA PRO A 103 34.14 6.80 24.10
C PRO A 103 32.78 7.50 24.24
N SER A 104 32.64 8.41 25.21
CA SER A 104 31.39 9.14 25.46
C SER A 104 31.08 10.13 24.33
N ILE A 105 32.07 10.89 23.85
CA ILE A 105 31.89 11.78 22.68
C ILE A 105 31.54 10.97 21.43
N LEU A 106 32.22 9.84 21.21
CA LEU A 106 31.93 8.95 20.09
C LEU A 106 30.48 8.45 20.13
N LEU A 107 30.00 8.05 21.32
CA LEU A 107 28.60 7.64 21.52
C LEU A 107 27.62 8.76 21.20
N THR A 108 27.89 9.98 21.66
CA THR A 108 27.05 11.14 21.35
C THR A 108 26.96 11.38 19.84
N ILE A 109 28.08 11.30 19.12
CA ILE A 109 28.10 11.46 17.65
C ILE A 109 27.27 10.37 16.97
N VAL A 110 27.44 9.10 17.36
CA VAL A 110 26.67 7.98 16.81
C VAL A 110 25.16 8.15 17.04
N CYS A 111 24.76 8.51 18.26
CA CYS A 111 23.36 8.76 18.59
C CYS A 111 22.78 9.94 17.81
N LEU A 112 23.55 11.03 17.65
CA LEU A 112 23.14 12.20 16.88
C LEU A 112 22.91 11.84 15.41
N VAL A 113 23.90 11.21 14.76
CA VAL A 113 23.80 10.82 13.35
C VAL A 113 22.65 9.84 13.13
N THR A 114 22.49 8.85 14.02
CA THR A 114 21.37 7.90 13.97
C THR A 114 20.02 8.62 14.07
N THR A 115 19.89 9.56 15.02
CA THR A 115 18.63 10.30 15.24
C THR A 115 18.29 11.17 14.03
N ILE A 116 19.30 11.80 13.40
CA ILE A 116 19.11 12.57 12.17
C ILE A 116 18.50 11.68 11.07
N PHE A 117 19.06 10.49 10.82
CA PHE A 117 18.50 9.58 9.82
C PHE A 117 17.10 9.08 10.16
N ALA A 118 16.83 8.77 11.43
CA ALA A 118 15.50 8.37 11.88
C ALA A 118 14.47 9.48 11.66
N VAL A 119 14.78 10.72 12.04
CA VAL A 119 13.90 11.89 11.83
C VAL A 119 13.73 12.19 10.33
N LEU A 120 14.78 12.06 9.53
CA LEU A 120 14.66 12.22 8.07
C LEU A 120 13.72 11.18 7.45
N SER A 121 13.63 9.97 8.02
CA SER A 121 12.73 8.93 7.52
C SER A 121 11.25 9.19 7.84
N THR A 122 10.95 9.94 8.90
CA THR A 122 9.58 10.35 9.25
C THR A 122 9.16 11.66 8.58
N ARG A 123 10.12 12.41 8.00
CA ARG A 123 9.83 13.66 7.31
C ARG A 123 8.82 13.43 6.17
N PRO A 124 7.66 14.11 6.18
CA PRO A 124 6.72 14.02 5.07
C PRO A 124 7.38 14.59 3.82
N ASN A 125 7.59 13.76 2.80
CA ASN A 125 8.12 14.19 1.52
C ASN A 125 6.97 14.45 0.56
N ILE A 126 6.40 15.65 0.59
CA ILE A 126 5.48 16.13 -0.43
C ILE A 126 6.29 16.52 -1.67
N THR A 127 6.59 15.56 -2.54
CA THR A 127 6.93 15.91 -3.92
C THR A 127 5.63 16.33 -4.57
N SER A 128 5.30 17.61 -4.39
CA SER A 128 4.23 18.23 -5.11
C SER A 128 4.76 18.54 -6.50
N SER A 129 4.34 17.73 -7.48
CA SER A 129 4.63 18.03 -8.86
C SER A 129 3.53 18.99 -9.30
N ALA A 130 3.82 20.29 -9.36
CA ALA A 130 2.94 21.18 -10.11
C ALA A 130 2.69 20.55 -11.49
N PRO A 131 1.45 20.50 -11.98
CA PRO A 131 1.10 19.69 -13.14
C PRO A 131 1.87 20.21 -14.36
N GLN A 132 2.96 19.53 -14.70
CA GLN A 132 3.64 19.74 -15.95
C GLN A 132 2.79 19.01 -16.99
N THR A 133 1.94 19.78 -17.66
CA THR A 133 1.25 19.42 -18.90
C THR A 133 0.47 18.09 -18.86
N GLY A 134 -0.78 18.15 -18.38
CA GLY A 134 -1.85 17.29 -18.91
C GLY A 134 -2.15 15.98 -18.19
N LYS A 135 -1.49 15.66 -17.07
CA LYS A 135 -1.82 14.48 -16.25
C LYS A 135 -1.83 14.83 -14.78
N THR A 136 -2.96 15.34 -14.30
CA THR A 136 -3.21 15.55 -12.86
C THR A 136 -3.76 14.25 -12.28
N ASP A 137 -3.05 13.63 -11.33
CA ASP A 137 -3.60 12.46 -10.62
C ASP A 137 -4.67 12.93 -9.63
N LEU A 138 -5.94 12.71 -9.99
CA LEU A 138 -7.08 13.12 -9.17
C LEU A 138 -7.16 12.34 -7.85
N LEU A 139 -6.50 11.18 -7.75
CA LEU A 139 -6.50 10.36 -6.54
C LEU A 139 -5.35 10.73 -5.59
N PHE A 140 -4.36 11.53 -6.04
CA PHE A 140 -3.23 11.94 -5.21
C PHE A 140 -3.45 13.31 -4.58
N PHE A 141 -3.37 13.36 -3.25
CA PHE A 141 -3.57 14.60 -2.48
C PHE A 141 -2.57 15.70 -2.81
N GLY A 142 -1.38 15.37 -3.29
CA GLY A 142 -0.39 16.38 -3.66
C GLY A 142 -0.68 17.07 -4.99
N ASP A 143 -1.62 16.54 -5.79
CA ASP A 143 -1.96 17.03 -7.13
C ASP A 143 -3.38 17.63 -7.16
N TYR A 144 -4.39 16.95 -6.58
CA TYR A 144 -5.76 17.46 -6.62
C TYR A 144 -5.97 18.73 -5.77
N THR A 145 -5.12 19.00 -4.77
CA THR A 145 -5.26 20.19 -3.90
C THR A 145 -5.05 21.51 -4.64
N TYR A 146 -4.54 21.48 -5.87
CA TYR A 146 -4.42 22.65 -6.74
C TYR A 146 -5.68 22.95 -7.55
N LEU A 147 -6.65 22.05 -7.57
CA LEU A 147 -7.89 22.20 -8.31
C LEU A 147 -8.94 22.91 -7.47
N SER A 148 -9.83 23.66 -8.13
CA SER A 148 -11.04 24.16 -7.49
C SER A 148 -11.98 22.98 -7.16
N PRO A 149 -12.84 23.09 -6.13
CA PRO A 149 -13.79 22.03 -5.78
C PRO A 149 -14.68 21.60 -6.95
N GLU A 150 -15.13 22.54 -7.80
CA GLU A 150 -15.95 22.24 -8.96
C GLU A 150 -15.15 21.53 -10.05
N THR A 151 -13.93 22.01 -10.35
CA THR A 151 -13.04 21.36 -11.33
C THR A 151 -12.68 19.95 -10.92
N TYR A 152 -12.40 19.72 -9.62
CA TYR A 152 -12.14 18.39 -9.09
C TYR A 152 -13.36 17.48 -9.23
N ARG A 153 -14.56 17.97 -8.87
CA ARG A 153 -15.80 17.18 -8.98
C ARG A 153 -16.12 16.78 -10.41
N GLU A 154 -15.95 17.69 -11.36
CA GLU A 154 -16.18 17.43 -12.78
C GLU A 154 -15.15 16.43 -13.33
N SER A 155 -13.86 16.66 -13.09
CA SER A 155 -12.77 15.76 -13.54
C SER A 155 -12.90 14.36 -12.93
N MET A 156 -13.31 14.28 -11.66
CA MET A 156 -13.53 13.01 -10.98
C MET A 156 -14.74 12.27 -11.55
N ARG A 157 -15.83 12.98 -11.89
CA ARG A 157 -16.98 12.36 -12.57
C ARG A 157 -16.61 11.82 -13.94
N GLU A 158 -15.84 12.55 -14.73
CA GLU A 158 -15.36 12.07 -16.03
C GLU A 158 -14.50 10.81 -15.86
N THR A 159 -13.58 10.83 -14.88
CA THR A 159 -12.71 9.68 -14.59
C THR A 159 -13.50 8.47 -14.11
N MET A 160 -14.56 8.64 -13.31
CA MET A 160 -15.44 7.54 -12.86
C MET A 160 -16.29 6.95 -13.99
N GLN A 161 -16.52 7.69 -15.08
CA GLN A 161 -17.28 7.22 -16.25
C GLN A 161 -16.41 6.39 -17.21
N ASP A 162 -15.09 6.52 -17.12
CA ASP A 162 -14.12 5.80 -17.95
C ASP A 162 -13.27 4.84 -17.08
N PRO A 163 -13.60 3.52 -17.08
CA PRO A 163 -12.89 2.53 -16.28
C PRO A 163 -11.39 2.49 -16.57
N GLU A 164 -10.95 2.75 -17.80
CA GLU A 164 -9.55 2.72 -18.17
C GLU A 164 -8.79 3.88 -17.52
N LYS A 165 -9.35 5.10 -17.57
CA LYS A 165 -8.79 6.27 -16.86
C LYS A 165 -8.74 6.04 -15.36
N LEU A 166 -9.82 5.52 -14.76
CA LEU A 166 -9.88 5.25 -13.33
C LEU A 166 -8.79 4.24 -12.91
N TYR A 167 -8.69 3.10 -13.60
CA TYR A 167 -7.71 2.09 -13.24
C TYR A 167 -6.27 2.57 -13.45
N ASN A 168 -5.99 3.32 -14.51
CA ASN A 168 -4.66 3.91 -14.73
C ASN A 168 -4.28 4.87 -13.60
N SER A 169 -5.18 5.76 -13.18
CA SER A 169 -4.93 6.66 -12.05
C SER A 169 -4.71 5.89 -10.74
N MET A 170 -5.47 4.82 -10.48
CA MET A 170 -5.23 3.97 -9.30
C MET A 170 -3.86 3.26 -9.34
N ILE A 171 -3.43 2.79 -10.52
CA ILE A 171 -2.11 2.15 -10.72
C ILE A 171 -0.99 3.16 -10.47
N ASP A 172 -1.08 4.34 -11.07
CA ASP A 172 -0.10 5.41 -10.90
C ASP A 172 -0.01 5.83 -9.42
N ASN A 173 -1.15 5.96 -8.76
CA ASN A 173 -1.23 6.30 -7.35
C ASN A 173 -0.53 5.26 -6.45
N ILE A 174 -0.75 3.96 -6.70
CA ILE A 174 -0.06 2.86 -6.00
C ILE A 174 1.46 2.93 -6.25
N TYR A 175 1.88 3.16 -7.50
CA TYR A 175 3.29 3.25 -7.85
C TYR A 175 3.98 4.42 -7.14
N LEU A 176 3.36 5.60 -7.13
CA LEU A 176 3.87 6.79 -6.45
C LEU A 176 3.97 6.57 -4.93
N GLN A 177 2.96 5.98 -4.31
CA GLN A 177 3.01 5.61 -2.89
C GLN A 177 4.14 4.63 -2.59
N GLY A 178 4.34 3.61 -3.43
CA GLY A 178 5.46 2.68 -3.33
C GLY A 178 6.84 3.37 -3.41
N LYS A 179 6.99 4.36 -4.29
CA LYS A 179 8.22 5.15 -4.43
C LYS A 179 8.56 5.96 -3.17
N VAL A 180 7.56 6.61 -2.56
CA VAL A 180 7.72 7.34 -1.31
C VAL A 180 8.10 6.40 -0.17
N LEU A 181 7.43 5.24 -0.10
CA LEU A 181 7.69 4.22 0.91
C LEU A 181 9.13 3.68 0.80
N SER A 182 9.60 3.37 -0.41
CA SER A 182 10.97 2.92 -0.65
C SER A 182 12.01 3.90 -0.11
N LYS A 183 11.80 5.21 -0.31
CA LYS A 183 12.68 6.26 0.22
C LYS A 183 12.69 6.27 1.76
N LYS A 184 11.53 6.18 2.41
CA LYS A 184 11.42 6.07 3.89
C LYS A 184 12.20 4.87 4.41
N TYR A 185 11.99 3.70 3.81
CA TYR A 185 12.67 2.46 4.21
C TYR A 185 14.18 2.49 3.98
N ARG A 186 14.66 3.17 2.94
CA ARG A 186 16.10 3.35 2.70
C ARG A 186 16.76 4.20 3.79
N LEU A 187 16.14 5.32 4.15
CA LEU A 187 16.62 6.20 5.24
C LEU A 187 16.60 5.48 6.59
N LEU A 188 15.50 4.76 6.87
CA LEU A 188 15.37 3.97 8.08
C LEU A 188 16.44 2.87 8.15
N LYS A 189 16.67 2.12 7.06
CA LYS A 189 17.74 1.11 6.99
C LYS A 189 19.10 1.72 7.29
N LEU A 190 19.42 2.89 6.71
CA LEU A 190 20.67 3.58 6.97
C LEU A 190 20.82 3.98 8.44
N SER A 191 19.75 4.49 9.07
CA SER A 191 19.71 4.77 10.51
C SER A 191 20.08 3.54 11.33
N TYR A 192 19.47 2.38 11.03
CA TYR A 192 19.77 1.14 11.74
C TYR A 192 21.21 0.68 11.53
N THR A 193 21.73 0.76 10.29
CA THR A 193 23.11 0.39 10.01
C THR A 193 24.10 1.26 10.77
N VAL A 194 23.92 2.59 10.75
CA VAL A 194 24.77 3.52 11.49
C VAL A 194 24.69 3.26 12.99
N PHE A 195 23.49 3.03 13.53
CA PHE A 195 23.31 2.74 14.95
C PHE A 195 24.05 1.47 15.37
N VAL A 196 23.84 0.36 14.67
CA VAL A 196 24.42 -0.94 15.05
C VAL A 196 25.95 -0.93 14.93
N VAL A 197 26.47 -0.41 13.82
CA VAL A 197 27.93 -0.34 13.60
C VAL A 197 28.57 0.65 14.58
N GLY A 198 27.95 1.82 14.76
CA GLY A 198 28.44 2.85 15.68
C GLY A 198 28.41 2.39 17.14
N LEU A 199 27.35 1.71 17.56
CA LEU A 199 27.26 1.15 18.91
C LEU A 199 28.33 0.09 19.15
N GLY A 200 28.61 -0.77 18.17
CA GLY A 200 29.72 -1.72 18.23
C GLY A 200 31.08 -1.04 18.43
N LEU A 201 31.37 0.02 17.65
CA LEU A 201 32.60 0.80 17.78
C LEU A 201 32.71 1.50 19.14
N VAL A 202 31.61 2.04 19.66
CA VAL A 202 31.57 2.67 20.98
C VAL A 202 31.87 1.66 22.08
N LEU A 203 31.23 0.49 22.05
CA LEU A 203 31.46 -0.56 23.05
C LEU A 203 32.91 -1.04 23.01
N LEU A 204 33.49 -1.20 21.81
CA LEU A 204 34.90 -1.51 21.65
C LEU A 204 35.79 -0.40 22.24
N SER A 205 35.44 0.87 22.00
CA SER A 205 36.17 2.02 22.54
C SER A 205 36.13 2.06 24.07
N TYR A 206 34.99 1.77 24.69
CA TYR A 206 34.89 1.65 26.15
C TYR A 206 35.73 0.48 26.69
N ALA A 207 35.70 -0.68 26.03
CA ALA A 207 36.49 -1.84 26.43
C ALA A 207 38.01 -1.55 26.34
N LEU A 208 38.45 -0.93 25.25
CA LEU A 208 39.85 -0.53 25.07
C LEU A 208 40.28 0.52 26.10
N ALA A 209 39.46 1.53 26.36
CA ALA A 209 39.74 2.52 27.39
C ALA A 209 39.93 1.83 28.76
N TRP A 210 39.10 0.85 29.09
CA TRP A 210 39.19 0.12 30.36
C TRP A 210 40.41 -0.81 30.46
N ILE A 211 40.84 -1.42 29.36
CA ILE A 211 42.02 -2.30 29.32
C ILE A 211 43.32 -1.49 29.39
N PHE A 212 43.41 -0.39 28.64
CA PHE A 212 44.64 0.42 28.55
C PHE A 212 44.81 1.41 29.71
N PHE A 213 43.71 1.97 30.21
CA PHE A 213 43.72 2.88 31.36
C PHE A 213 43.12 2.17 32.58
N LYS A 214 43.79 1.11 33.00
CA LYS A 214 43.54 0.48 34.30
C LYS A 214 44.02 1.45 35.41
N PRO A 215 43.28 1.66 36.50
CA PRO A 215 43.85 2.28 37.70
C PRO A 215 44.96 1.41 38.28
#